data_AF-A0A1S2MBU2-F1
#
_entry.id   AF-A0A1S2MBU2-F1
#
_cell.length_a   1.000
_cell.length_b   1.000
_cell.length_c   1.000
_cell.angle_alpha   90.00
_cell.angle_beta   90.00
_cell.angle_gamma   90.00
#
_symmetry.space_group_name_H-M   'P 1'
#
loop_
_entity.id
_entity.type
_entity.pdbx_description
1 polymer ?
#
loop_
_entity_poly.entity_id
_entity_poly.type
_entity_poly.pdbx_seq_one_letter_code
_entity_poly.pdbx_strand_id
1 'polypeptide(L)'
;MAQHFFIQGPLGSGKTFMMSLFAHHWREKVRMRGGDIKLFSNYGLKDSQDMSHYSDWYDVARAQGSICCWDEAQMAFSNRRWSKFGQGIATEIMMFTRKMKAVQMYCSPSINNVDSRIRQIVEVLVNVRKIGDKGFSIHLTDYQTGQFMHKQFLPMYKAKKIFKMNLYDTYAMVQGFPLPNTERESMEFWDTLEKEHNKARRIKERITVVS
;
A
#
# COMPACT_ATOMS: atom_id res chain seq x y z
N MET A 1 15.13 -1.08 -4.04
CA MET A 1 14.06 -1.95 -3.48
C MET A 1 12.77 -1.31 -3.91
N ALA A 2 11.93 -2.02 -4.64
CA ALA A 2 10.63 -1.49 -5.05
C ALA A 2 9.79 -1.17 -3.82
N GLN A 3 9.16 0.00 -3.84
CA GLN A 3 8.31 0.54 -2.80
C GLN A 3 6.85 0.59 -3.24
N HIS A 4 6.55 0.60 -4.54
CA HIS A 4 5.17 0.61 -5.03
C HIS A 4 4.86 -0.62 -5.88
N PHE A 5 3.95 -1.46 -5.39
CA PHE A 5 3.46 -2.67 -6.06
C PHE A 5 2.01 -2.49 -6.43
N PHE A 6 1.66 -2.83 -7.67
CA PHE A 6 0.27 -2.81 -8.12
C PHE A 6 -0.19 -4.20 -8.49
N ILE A 7 -1.21 -4.69 -7.81
CA ILE A 7 -1.77 -6.02 -7.99
C ILE A 7 -3.07 -5.88 -8.77
N GLN A 8 -3.13 -6.48 -9.96
CA GLN A 8 -4.29 -6.40 -10.83
C GLN A 8 -4.78 -7.76 -11.32
N GLY A 9 -6.05 -7.78 -11.69
CA GLY A 9 -6.74 -8.95 -12.21
C GLY A 9 -8.25 -8.73 -12.16
N PRO A 10 -9.05 -9.49 -12.92
CA PRO A 10 -10.50 -9.34 -12.94
C PRO A 10 -11.12 -9.56 -11.54
N LEU A 11 -12.37 -9.15 -11.35
CA LEU A 11 -13.11 -9.45 -10.12
C LEU A 11 -13.12 -10.96 -9.86
N GLY A 12 -12.94 -11.37 -8.60
CA GLY A 12 -12.83 -12.77 -8.21
C GLY A 12 -11.48 -13.45 -8.58
N SER A 13 -10.51 -12.72 -9.14
CA SER A 13 -9.18 -13.26 -9.46
C SER A 13 -8.32 -13.62 -8.24
N GLY A 14 -8.71 -13.15 -7.04
CA GLY A 14 -7.92 -13.31 -5.81
C GLY A 14 -6.89 -12.19 -5.58
N LYS A 15 -7.05 -11.03 -6.21
CA LYS A 15 -6.17 -9.86 -6.07
C LYS A 15 -5.98 -9.40 -4.61
N THR A 16 -7.07 -9.18 -3.86
CA THR A 16 -7.02 -8.81 -2.43
C THR A 16 -6.36 -9.89 -1.60
N PHE A 17 -6.71 -11.16 -1.82
CA PHE A 17 -6.06 -12.29 -1.16
C PHE A 17 -4.55 -12.32 -1.41
N MET A 18 -4.11 -12.09 -2.66
CA MET A 18 -2.69 -12.09 -3.00
C MET A 18 -1.94 -10.93 -2.34
N MET A 19 -2.56 -9.75 -2.29
CA MET A 19 -2.03 -8.58 -1.57
C MET A 19 -1.85 -8.88 -0.08
N SER A 20 -2.89 -9.38 0.59
CA SER A 20 -2.84 -9.76 1.99
C SER A 20 -1.75 -10.82 2.24
N LEU A 21 -1.68 -11.85 1.39
CA LEU A 21 -0.65 -12.88 1.48
C LEU A 21 0.76 -12.31 1.34
N PHE A 22 1.00 -11.41 0.38
CA PHE A 22 2.31 -10.79 0.19
C PHE A 22 2.71 -9.93 1.38
N ALA A 23 1.81 -9.11 1.91
CA ALA A 23 2.06 -8.28 3.08
C ALA A 23 2.46 -9.13 4.30
N HIS A 24 1.68 -10.16 4.62
CA HIS A 24 1.97 -11.06 5.73
C HIS A 24 3.25 -11.89 5.51
N HIS A 25 3.47 -12.39 4.30
CA HIS A 25 4.67 -13.16 3.98
C HIS A 25 5.95 -12.32 4.12
N TRP A 26 5.92 -11.05 3.69
CA TRP A 26 7.06 -10.16 3.88
C TRP A 26 7.30 -9.85 5.35
N ARG A 27 6.23 -9.57 6.11
CA ARG A 27 6.32 -9.36 7.54
C ARG A 27 6.93 -10.55 8.26
N GLU A 28 6.49 -11.75 7.93
CA GLU A 28 6.99 -12.97 8.54
C GLU A 28 8.47 -13.21 8.22
N LYS A 29 8.90 -12.93 6.98
CA LYS A 29 10.32 -12.96 6.62
C LYS A 29 11.17 -11.98 7.43
N VAL A 30 10.64 -10.81 7.77
CA VAL A 30 11.35 -9.83 8.61
C VAL A 30 11.40 -10.32 10.06
N ARG A 31 10.31 -10.92 10.57
CA ARG A 31 10.25 -11.54 11.90
C ARG A 31 11.24 -12.67 12.09
N MET A 32 11.38 -13.54 11.10
CA MET A 32 12.41 -14.58 11.10
C MET A 32 13.84 -14.02 11.21
N ARG A 33 14.05 -12.75 10.87
CA ARG A 33 15.35 -12.05 10.97
C ARG A 33 15.45 -11.16 12.21
N GLY A 34 14.50 -11.26 13.15
CA GLY A 34 14.50 -10.49 14.39
C GLY A 34 13.93 -9.08 14.29
N GLY A 35 13.28 -8.70 13.18
CA GLY A 35 12.59 -7.43 13.04
C GLY A 35 11.06 -7.56 13.13
N ASP A 36 10.33 -6.46 13.16
CA ASP A 36 8.87 -6.45 12.90
C ASP A 36 8.54 -5.26 12.00
N ILE A 37 7.56 -5.43 11.13
CA ILE A 37 7.01 -4.37 10.30
C ILE A 37 5.53 -4.23 10.59
N LYS A 38 5.06 -2.99 10.69
CA LYS A 38 3.64 -2.70 10.85
C LYS A 38 2.94 -2.81 9.50
N LEU A 39 1.70 -3.29 9.54
CA LEU A 39 0.80 -3.33 8.41
C LEU A 39 -0.26 -2.26 8.60
N PHE A 40 -0.63 -1.59 7.53
CA PHE A 40 -1.69 -0.59 7.47
C PHE A 40 -2.62 -0.93 6.30
N SER A 41 -3.92 -0.69 6.42
CA SER A 41 -4.86 -1.01 5.34
C SER A 41 -6.14 -0.20 5.37
N ASN A 42 -6.76 0.01 4.20
CA ASN A 42 -8.09 0.60 4.08
C ASN A 42 -9.24 -0.44 4.09
N TYR A 43 -8.93 -1.67 4.47
CA TYR A 43 -9.87 -2.79 4.57
C TYR A 43 -9.46 -3.65 5.76
N GLY A 44 -10.32 -4.59 6.17
CA GLY A 44 -10.07 -5.47 7.32
C GLY A 44 -8.97 -6.51 7.06
N LEU A 45 -7.72 -6.08 6.95
CA LEU A 45 -6.55 -6.95 6.89
C LEU A 45 -6.18 -7.39 8.33
N LYS A 46 -5.81 -8.65 8.49
CA LYS A 46 -5.43 -9.17 9.80
C LYS A 46 -4.13 -8.52 10.28
N ASP A 47 -4.03 -8.24 11.57
CA ASP A 47 -2.83 -7.66 12.22
C ASP A 47 -2.35 -6.32 11.63
N SER A 48 -3.23 -5.60 10.91
CA SER A 48 -2.98 -4.24 10.41
C SER A 48 -3.69 -3.19 11.25
N GLN A 49 -3.23 -1.95 11.13
CA GLN A 49 -3.94 -0.76 11.60
C GLN A 49 -4.79 -0.19 10.46
N ASP A 50 -5.99 0.27 10.78
CA ASP A 50 -6.90 0.85 9.80
C ASP A 50 -6.37 2.22 9.31
N MET A 51 -6.50 2.46 8.02
CA MET A 51 -6.23 3.74 7.36
C MET A 51 -7.56 4.43 7.05
N SER A 52 -8.15 5.01 8.10
CA SER A 52 -9.52 5.56 8.08
C SER A 52 -9.56 7.08 8.17
N HIS A 53 -8.53 7.68 8.76
CA HIS A 53 -8.40 9.11 9.00
C HIS A 53 -7.00 9.61 8.62
N TYR A 54 -6.87 10.87 8.20
CA TYR A 54 -5.60 11.39 7.67
C TYR A 54 -4.46 11.33 8.69
N SER A 55 -4.77 11.42 9.98
CA SER A 55 -3.81 11.29 11.08
C SER A 55 -3.15 9.92 11.17
N ASP A 56 -3.74 8.89 10.58
CA ASP A 56 -3.20 7.52 10.62
C ASP A 56 -1.85 7.44 9.87
N TRP A 57 -1.61 8.38 8.94
CA TRP A 57 -0.31 8.55 8.30
C TRP A 57 0.82 8.94 9.28
N TYR A 58 0.50 9.51 10.43
CA TYR A 58 1.50 9.78 11.46
C TYR A 58 2.05 8.47 12.04
N ASP A 59 1.21 7.43 12.18
CA ASP A 59 1.66 6.10 12.58
C ASP A 59 2.50 5.44 11.50
N VAL A 60 2.16 5.64 10.23
CA VAL A 60 3.02 5.21 9.11
C VAL A 60 4.39 5.90 9.17
N ALA A 61 4.43 7.20 9.46
CA ALA A 61 5.68 7.97 9.60
C ALA A 61 6.52 7.48 10.79
N ARG A 62 5.89 7.12 11.92
CA ARG A 62 6.55 6.50 13.07
C ARG A 62 7.07 5.09 12.73
N ALA A 63 6.30 4.30 11.99
CA ALA A 63 6.60 2.92 11.65
C ALA A 63 7.45 2.80 10.37
N GLN A 64 8.72 3.20 10.47
CA GLN A 64 9.69 3.09 9.37
C GLN A 64 9.79 1.63 8.86
N GLY A 65 9.67 1.43 7.54
CA GLY A 65 9.71 0.09 6.94
C GLY A 65 8.37 -0.66 6.91
N SER A 66 7.26 0.02 7.24
CA SER A 66 5.90 -0.52 7.22
C SER A 66 5.40 -0.90 5.81
N ILE A 67 4.25 -1.57 5.75
CA ILE A 67 3.53 -1.88 4.52
C ILE A 67 2.11 -1.30 4.61
N CYS A 68 1.69 -0.54 3.62
CA CYS A 68 0.32 -0.06 3.46
C CYS A 68 -0.35 -0.79 2.30
N CYS A 69 -1.52 -1.38 2.55
CA CYS A 69 -2.31 -2.15 1.60
C CYS A 69 -3.61 -1.41 1.24
N TRP A 70 -3.78 -1.09 -0.04
CA TRP A 70 -4.90 -0.33 -0.57
C TRP A 70 -5.75 -1.23 -1.46
N ASP A 71 -6.85 -1.77 -0.94
CA ASP A 71 -7.84 -2.47 -1.76
C ASP A 71 -8.73 -1.49 -2.51
N GLU A 72 -9.28 -1.95 -3.63
CA GLU A 72 -10.07 -1.16 -4.58
C GLU A 72 -9.44 0.23 -4.83
N ALA A 73 -8.15 0.24 -5.14
CA ALA A 73 -7.34 1.45 -5.27
C ALA A 73 -7.91 2.44 -6.30
N GLN A 74 -8.68 2.00 -7.28
CA GLN A 74 -9.38 2.89 -8.20
C GLN A 74 -10.48 3.72 -7.52
N MET A 75 -11.05 3.26 -6.40
CA MET A 75 -11.99 4.02 -5.58
C MET A 75 -11.29 5.02 -4.68
N ALA A 76 -10.14 4.60 -4.11
CA ALA A 76 -9.26 5.46 -3.35
C ALA A 76 -8.75 6.60 -4.24
N PHE A 77 -8.06 6.30 -5.34
CA PHE A 77 -7.35 7.25 -6.19
C PHE A 77 -8.11 7.62 -7.47
N SER A 78 -9.45 7.76 -7.41
CA SER A 78 -10.25 8.17 -8.57
C SER A 78 -10.19 9.68 -8.80
N ASN A 79 -9.82 10.09 -10.01
CA ASN A 79 -9.83 11.49 -10.44
C ASN A 79 -11.18 12.20 -10.34
N ARG A 80 -12.29 11.45 -10.23
CA ARG A 80 -13.64 12.02 -10.18
C ARG A 80 -14.13 12.35 -8.77
N ARG A 81 -13.54 11.73 -7.74
CA ARG A 81 -14.01 11.88 -6.35
C ARG A 81 -13.22 12.91 -5.55
N TRP A 82 -12.01 13.25 -5.99
CA TRP A 82 -11.16 14.18 -5.27
C TRP A 82 -11.19 15.58 -5.86
N SER A 83 -11.26 16.57 -4.98
CA SER A 83 -10.92 17.95 -5.35
C SER A 83 -9.49 18.00 -5.89
N LYS A 84 -9.18 18.99 -6.75
CA LYS A 84 -7.80 19.20 -7.24
C LYS A 84 -6.80 19.28 -6.08
N PHE A 85 -7.23 19.85 -4.96
CA PHE A 85 -6.49 19.95 -3.71
C PHE A 85 -6.12 18.56 -3.14
N GLY A 86 -7.11 17.67 -2.95
CA GLY A 86 -6.86 16.32 -2.44
C GLY A 86 -5.97 15.47 -3.35
N GLN A 87 -6.08 15.65 -4.67
CA GLN A 87 -5.18 14.97 -5.63
C GLN A 87 -3.72 15.37 -5.47
N GLY A 88 -3.45 16.64 -5.17
CA GLY A 88 -2.09 17.13 -4.89
C GLY A 88 -1.51 16.43 -3.66
N ILE A 89 -2.23 16.48 -2.54
CA ILE A 89 -1.79 15.90 -1.26
C ILE A 89 -1.54 14.41 -1.38
N ALA A 90 -2.45 13.68 -2.02
CA ALA A 90 -2.29 12.24 -2.21
C ALA A 90 -1.10 11.85 -3.07
N THR A 91 -0.76 12.68 -4.06
CA THR A 91 0.45 12.45 -4.87
C THR A 91 1.69 12.71 -4.03
N GLU A 92 1.73 13.84 -3.32
CA GLU A 92 2.86 14.24 -2.48
C GLU A 92 3.14 13.19 -1.39
N ILE A 93 2.10 12.73 -0.70
CA ILE A 93 2.26 11.76 0.39
C ILE A 93 2.80 10.44 -0.14
N MET A 94 2.29 10.00 -1.30
CA MET A 94 2.75 8.78 -1.96
C MET A 94 4.21 8.88 -2.39
N MET A 95 4.65 10.05 -2.85
CA MET A 95 6.07 10.31 -3.12
C MET A 95 6.93 10.26 -1.84
N PHE A 96 6.40 10.72 -0.70
CA PHE A 96 7.10 10.70 0.58
C PHE A 96 7.13 9.33 1.28
N THR A 97 6.27 8.39 0.91
CA THR A 97 6.34 7.01 1.43
C THR A 97 7.73 6.39 1.23
N ARG A 98 8.45 6.81 0.18
CA ARG A 98 9.86 6.45 -0.04
C ARG A 98 10.79 6.85 1.09
N LYS A 99 10.62 8.06 1.63
CA LYS A 99 11.41 8.59 2.75
C LYS A 99 11.07 7.86 4.04
N MET A 100 9.79 7.53 4.23
CA MET A 100 9.30 6.73 5.35
C MET A 100 9.64 5.23 5.24
N LYS A 101 10.19 4.81 4.09
CA LYS A 101 10.44 3.40 3.74
C LYS A 101 9.17 2.54 3.81
N ALA A 102 8.00 3.14 3.62
CA ALA A 102 6.71 2.47 3.69
C ALA A 102 6.37 1.88 2.33
N VAL A 103 6.35 0.56 2.22
CA VAL A 103 5.96 -0.14 0.98
C VAL A 103 4.47 0.02 0.76
N GLN A 104 4.07 0.41 -0.44
CA GLN A 104 2.69 0.55 -0.87
C GLN A 104 2.31 -0.63 -1.75
N MET A 105 1.24 -1.32 -1.40
CA MET A 105 0.60 -2.34 -2.23
C MET A 105 -0.79 -1.86 -2.60
N TYR A 106 -1.06 -1.76 -3.89
CA TYR A 106 -2.37 -1.38 -4.43
C TYR A 106 -3.04 -2.58 -5.06
N CYS A 107 -4.36 -2.65 -4.96
CA CYS A 107 -5.16 -3.70 -5.57
C CYS A 107 -6.35 -3.09 -6.32
N SER A 108 -6.51 -3.44 -7.60
CA SER A 108 -7.60 -2.91 -8.45
C SER A 108 -7.81 -3.83 -9.67
N PRO A 109 -8.99 -3.83 -10.32
CA PRO A 109 -9.19 -4.59 -11.54
C PRO A 109 -8.16 -4.31 -12.65
N SER A 110 -7.72 -3.06 -12.76
CA SER A 110 -6.75 -2.62 -13.76
C SER A 110 -6.02 -1.38 -13.27
N ILE A 111 -4.70 -1.34 -13.47
CA ILE A 111 -3.88 -0.17 -13.17
C ILE A 111 -4.36 1.08 -13.93
N ASN A 112 -4.93 0.91 -15.12
CA ASN A 112 -5.42 2.02 -15.95
C ASN A 112 -6.63 2.76 -15.35
N ASN A 113 -7.29 2.18 -14.34
CA ASN A 113 -8.41 2.81 -13.65
C ASN A 113 -7.94 3.76 -12.52
N VAL A 114 -6.64 3.80 -12.24
CA VAL A 114 -6.04 4.61 -11.18
C VAL A 114 -5.43 5.88 -11.79
N ASP A 115 -5.39 6.97 -11.01
CA ASP A 115 -4.80 8.22 -11.43
C ASP A 115 -3.40 8.04 -12.03
N SER A 116 -3.10 8.80 -13.09
CA SER A 116 -1.85 8.70 -13.82
C SER A 116 -0.62 8.98 -12.96
N ARG A 117 -0.72 9.87 -11.96
CA ARG A 117 0.42 10.17 -11.08
C ARG A 117 0.78 9.00 -10.19
N ILE A 118 -0.23 8.28 -9.68
CA ILE A 118 -0.01 7.04 -8.92
C ILE A 118 0.54 5.95 -9.83
N ARG A 119 0.07 5.84 -11.08
CA ARG A 119 0.65 4.88 -12.04
C ARG A 119 2.13 5.13 -12.30
N GLN A 120 2.53 6.40 -12.43
CA GLN A 120 3.92 6.77 -12.72
C GLN A 120 4.90 6.35 -11.62
N ILE A 121 4.45 6.23 -10.37
CA ILE A 121 5.31 5.82 -9.24
C ILE A 121 5.31 4.31 -8.99
N VAL A 122 4.42 3.53 -9.61
CA VAL A 122 4.39 2.07 -9.50
C VAL A 122 5.63 1.47 -10.14
N GLU A 123 6.35 0.63 -9.41
CA GLU A 123 7.56 -0.03 -9.91
C GLU A 123 7.28 -1.45 -10.38
N VAL A 124 6.43 -2.19 -9.66
CA VAL A 124 6.15 -3.60 -9.95
C VAL A 124 4.67 -3.81 -10.20
N LEU A 125 4.34 -4.33 -11.38
CA LEU A 125 2.99 -4.78 -11.73
C LEU A 125 2.89 -6.29 -11.49
N VAL A 126 1.90 -6.70 -10.68
CA VAL A 126 1.59 -8.08 -10.36
C VAL A 126 0.25 -8.45 -11.00
N ASN A 127 0.28 -9.25 -12.06
CA ASN A 127 -0.91 -9.80 -12.69
C ASN A 127 -1.32 -11.11 -12.02
N VAL A 128 -2.52 -11.12 -11.43
CA VAL A 128 -3.09 -12.29 -10.75
C VAL A 128 -4.24 -12.86 -11.56
N ARG A 129 -4.20 -14.17 -11.79
CA ARG A 129 -5.27 -14.91 -12.47
C ARG A 129 -5.59 -16.20 -11.71
N LYS A 130 -6.85 -16.38 -11.33
CA LYS A 130 -7.36 -17.66 -10.85
C LYS A 130 -7.54 -18.63 -12.02
N ILE A 131 -6.98 -19.83 -11.92
CA ILE A 131 -7.09 -20.90 -12.92
C ILE A 131 -8.01 -21.98 -12.35
N GLY A 132 -9.30 -21.69 -12.31
CA GLY A 132 -10.32 -22.58 -11.73
C GLY A 132 -9.90 -23.12 -10.36
N ASP A 133 -9.99 -24.44 -10.20
CA ASP A 133 -9.57 -25.16 -9.00
C ASP A 133 -8.09 -25.56 -8.98
N LYS A 134 -7.31 -25.23 -10.02
CA LYS A 134 -5.88 -25.53 -10.05
C LYS A 134 -5.10 -24.62 -9.10
N GLY A 135 -5.46 -23.34 -9.02
CA GLY A 135 -4.77 -22.35 -8.19
C GLY A 135 -4.73 -20.96 -8.80
N PHE A 136 -3.68 -20.19 -8.46
CA PHE A 136 -3.46 -18.83 -8.92
C PHE A 136 -2.16 -18.72 -9.69
N SER A 137 -2.20 -18.13 -10.88
CA SER A 137 -1.02 -17.68 -11.60
C SER A 137 -0.72 -16.23 -11.21
N ILE A 138 0.54 -15.99 -10.90
CA ILE A 138 1.07 -14.70 -10.47
C ILE A 138 2.21 -14.35 -11.43
N HIS A 139 2.13 -13.17 -12.04
CA HIS A 139 3.14 -12.71 -12.99
C HIS A 139 3.59 -11.31 -12.62
N LEU A 140 4.88 -11.16 -12.32
CA LEU A 140 5.52 -9.93 -11.92
C LEU A 140 6.27 -9.34 -13.12
N THR A 141 6.04 -8.07 -13.35
CA THR A 141 6.63 -7.28 -14.43
C THR A 141 7.13 -5.98 -13.83
N ASP A 142 8.30 -5.53 -14.26
CA ASP A 142 8.77 -4.17 -13.99
C ASP A 142 7.87 -3.23 -14.79
N TYR A 143 7.10 -2.40 -14.10
CA TYR A 143 6.09 -1.58 -14.75
C TYR A 143 6.69 -0.43 -15.57
N GLN A 144 7.87 0.04 -15.19
CA GLN A 144 8.54 1.17 -15.82
C GLN A 144 9.15 0.78 -17.17
N THR A 145 9.72 -0.42 -17.23
CA THR A 145 10.42 -0.94 -18.42
C THR A 145 9.59 -1.95 -19.21
N GLY A 146 8.53 -2.50 -18.62
CA GLY A 146 7.77 -3.62 -19.17
C GLY A 146 8.51 -4.95 -19.08
N GLN A 147 9.68 -5.01 -18.43
CA GLN A 147 10.52 -6.20 -18.38
C GLN A 147 9.88 -7.30 -17.53
N PHE A 148 9.87 -8.52 -18.07
CA PHE A 148 9.51 -9.71 -17.30
C PHE A 148 10.44 -9.88 -16.09
N MET A 149 9.88 -10.00 -14.89
CA MET A 149 10.67 -10.27 -13.69
C MET A 149 10.54 -11.72 -13.26
N HIS A 150 9.30 -12.18 -13.03
CA HIS A 150 9.07 -13.48 -12.43
C HIS A 150 7.67 -14.00 -12.70
N LYS A 151 7.50 -15.32 -12.70
CA LYS A 151 6.22 -15.99 -12.77
C LYS A 151 6.16 -17.10 -11.73
N GLN A 152 5.08 -17.11 -10.96
CA GLN A 152 4.85 -18.09 -9.91
C GLN A 152 3.43 -18.66 -10.02
N PHE A 153 3.27 -19.93 -9.62
CA PHE A 153 1.98 -20.56 -9.47
C PHE A 153 1.75 -20.94 -8.02
N LEU A 154 0.61 -20.56 -7.46
CA LEU A 154 0.15 -20.96 -6.14
C LEU A 154 -0.94 -22.03 -6.29
N PRO A 155 -0.64 -23.31 -6.03
CA PRO A 155 -1.62 -24.38 -6.11
C PRO A 155 -2.78 -24.17 -5.14
N MET A 156 -3.99 -24.57 -5.56
CA MET A 156 -5.21 -24.37 -4.78
C MET A 156 -5.16 -25.04 -3.40
N TYR A 157 -4.50 -26.19 -3.27
CA TYR A 157 -4.36 -26.85 -1.96
C TYR A 157 -3.56 -26.00 -0.96
N LYS A 158 -2.56 -25.24 -1.42
CA LYS A 158 -1.82 -24.29 -0.58
C LYS A 158 -2.68 -23.06 -0.29
N ALA A 159 -3.34 -22.51 -1.31
CA ALA A 159 -4.24 -21.38 -1.15
C ALA A 159 -5.34 -21.67 -0.12
N LYS A 160 -5.97 -22.84 -0.18
CA LYS A 160 -6.98 -23.29 0.79
C LYS A 160 -6.46 -23.36 2.22
N LYS A 161 -5.20 -23.73 2.44
CA LYS A 161 -4.58 -23.68 3.78
C LYS A 161 -4.45 -22.23 4.27
N ILE A 162 -4.07 -21.32 3.38
CA ILE A 162 -3.92 -19.89 3.71
C ILE A 162 -5.30 -19.24 3.93
N PHE A 163 -6.33 -19.61 3.16
CA PHE A 163 -7.69 -19.11 3.37
C PHE A 163 -8.17 -19.38 4.81
N LYS A 164 -7.85 -20.56 5.37
CA LYS A 164 -8.18 -20.90 6.76
C LYS A 164 -7.50 -20.01 7.81
N MET A 165 -6.46 -19.26 7.44
CA MET A 165 -5.80 -18.31 8.34
C MET A 165 -6.59 -17.00 8.48
N ASN A 166 -7.63 -16.80 7.67
CA ASN A 166 -8.49 -15.62 7.65
C ASN A 166 -7.66 -14.33 7.64
N LEU A 167 -6.77 -14.20 6.66
CA LEU A 167 -5.85 -13.05 6.58
C LEU A 167 -6.56 -11.72 6.32
N TYR A 168 -7.81 -11.73 5.87
CA TYR A 168 -8.60 -10.51 5.74
C TYR A 168 -10.11 -10.81 5.82
N ASP A 169 -10.88 -9.81 6.20
CA ASP A 169 -12.33 -9.81 6.13
C ASP A 169 -12.79 -9.56 4.69
N THR A 170 -13.49 -10.54 4.12
CA THR A 170 -14.01 -10.49 2.75
C THR A 170 -15.30 -9.66 2.64
N TYR A 171 -15.98 -9.40 3.75
CA TYR A 171 -17.26 -8.69 3.80
C TYR A 171 -17.11 -7.22 4.19
N ALA A 172 -15.98 -6.86 4.81
CA ALA A 172 -15.68 -5.47 5.15
C ALA A 172 -15.67 -4.60 3.90
N MET A 173 -16.40 -3.48 3.95
CA MET A 173 -16.33 -2.48 2.89
C MET A 173 -14.99 -1.76 2.95
N VAL A 174 -14.46 -1.47 1.77
CA VAL A 174 -13.21 -0.73 1.61
C VAL A 174 -13.44 0.75 1.96
N GLN A 175 -12.57 1.28 2.80
CA GLN A 175 -12.54 2.69 3.18
C GLN A 175 -11.82 3.53 2.12
N GLY A 176 -12.17 4.82 2.08
CA GLY A 176 -11.51 5.77 1.19
C GLY A 176 -10.04 5.99 1.55
N PHE A 177 -9.33 6.73 0.71
CA PHE A 177 -7.98 7.16 1.03
C PHE A 177 -8.04 8.30 2.07
N PRO A 178 -7.36 8.18 3.21
CA PRO A 178 -7.47 9.18 4.26
C PRO A 178 -6.63 10.42 3.91
N LEU A 179 -7.30 11.54 3.69
CA LEU A 179 -6.71 12.84 3.38
C LEU A 179 -7.36 13.95 4.22
N PRO A 180 -6.62 15.03 4.54
CA PRO A 180 -7.22 16.22 5.11
C PRO A 180 -8.19 16.86 4.11
N ASN A 181 -9.27 17.46 4.61
CA ASN A 181 -10.33 18.01 3.76
C ASN A 181 -10.19 19.52 3.55
N THR A 182 -9.43 20.20 4.41
CA THR A 182 -9.23 21.65 4.39
C THR A 182 -7.76 22.05 4.26
N GLU A 183 -7.49 23.26 3.79
CA GLU A 183 -6.12 23.80 3.71
C GLU A 183 -5.45 23.87 5.09
N ARG A 184 -6.20 24.27 6.12
CA ARG A 184 -5.69 24.33 7.49
C ARG A 184 -5.27 22.95 7.99
N GLU A 185 -6.13 21.95 7.82
CA GLU A 185 -5.80 20.56 8.17
C GLU A 185 -4.61 20.05 7.37
N SER A 186 -4.49 20.44 6.09
CA SER A 186 -3.35 20.04 5.27
C SER A 186 -2.03 20.63 5.75
N MET A 187 -2.01 21.89 6.20
CA MET A 187 -0.79 22.50 6.75
C MET A 187 -0.36 21.79 8.04
N GLU A 188 -1.31 21.57 8.96
CA GLU A 188 -1.07 20.84 10.21
C GLU A 188 -0.65 19.38 9.94
N PHE A 189 -1.27 18.77 8.93
CA PHE A 189 -0.95 17.43 8.48
C PHE A 189 0.51 17.29 8.06
N TRP A 190 1.00 18.20 7.21
CA TRP A 190 2.37 18.14 6.73
C TRP A 190 3.40 18.40 7.84
N ASP A 191 3.18 19.41 8.68
CA ASP A 191 4.06 19.73 9.81
C ASP A 191 4.17 18.54 10.78
N THR A 192 3.02 17.95 11.13
CA THR A 192 2.98 16.81 12.05
C THR A 192 3.61 15.57 11.43
N LEU A 193 3.34 15.28 10.15
CA LEU A 193 3.92 14.14 9.44
C LEU A 193 5.45 14.23 9.40
N GLU A 194 5.98 15.42 9.07
CA GLU A 194 7.43 15.66 9.06
C GLU A 194 8.05 15.52 10.45
N LYS A 195 7.41 16.09 11.47
CA LYS A 195 7.85 15.97 12.86
C LYS A 195 7.94 14.52 13.32
N GLU A 196 6.91 13.72 13.06
CA GLU A 196 6.89 12.29 13.43
C GLU A 196 7.92 11.49 12.63
N HIS A 197 8.09 11.79 11.34
CA HIS A 197 9.12 11.18 10.51
C HIS A 197 10.54 11.48 11.02
N ASN A 198 10.82 12.73 11.40
CA ASN A 198 12.14 13.17 11.88
C ASN A 198 12.47 12.55 13.25
N LYS A 199 11.50 12.48 14.16
CA LYS A 199 11.62 11.75 15.43
C LYS A 199 11.96 10.29 15.20
N ALA A 200 11.26 9.60 14.28
CA ALA A 200 11.50 8.19 13.98
C ALA A 200 12.91 7.93 13.41
N ARG A 201 13.47 8.90 12.68
CA ARG A 201 14.84 8.85 12.15
C ARG A 201 15.92 9.26 13.16
N ARG A 202 15.53 9.68 14.37
CA ARG A 202 16.45 10.20 15.42
C ARG A 202 17.35 11.33 14.92
N ILE A 203 16.86 12.15 13.98
CA ILE A 203 17.58 13.34 13.55
C ILE A 203 17.48 14.35 14.70
N LYS A 204 18.61 14.66 15.34
CA LYS A 204 18.70 15.87 16.18
C LYS A 204 18.43 17.04 15.24
N GLU A 205 17.40 17.83 15.51
CA GLU A 205 17.14 19.09 14.81
C GLU A 205 18.46 19.85 14.69
N ARG A 206 19.05 19.88 13.49
CA ARG A 206 20.19 20.73 13.24
C ARG A 206 19.62 22.15 13.20
N ILE A 207 19.87 22.85 14.30
CA ILE A 207 19.75 24.30 14.50
C ILE A 207 19.85 25.01 13.15
N THR A 208 18.75 25.62 12.73
CA THR A 208 18.77 26.63 11.67
C THR A 208 19.61 27.78 12.19
N VAL A 209 20.82 27.93 11.65
CA VAL A 209 21.63 29.13 11.84
C VAL A 209 20.85 30.25 11.15
N VAL A 210 20.35 31.17 11.96
CA VAL A 210 19.85 32.47 11.50
C VAL A 210 21.06 33.24 10.97
N SER A 211 21.01 33.62 9.70
CA SER A 211 21.87 34.65 9.11
C SER A 211 20.98 35.71 8.49
#